data_AF-A0A9D8G975-F1
#
_entry.id   AF-A0A9D8G975-F1
#
_cell.length_a   1.000
_cell.length_b   1.000
_cell.length_c   1.000
_cell.angle_alpha   90.00
_cell.angle_beta   90.00
_cell.angle_gamma   90.00
#
_symmetry.space_group_name_H-M   'P 1'
#
loop_
_entity.id
_entity.type
_entity.pdbx_description
1 polymer ?
#
loop_
_entity_poly.entity_id
_entity_poly.type
_entity_poly.pdbx_seq_one_letter_code
_entity_poly.pdbx_strand_id
1 'polypeptide(L)'
;MQPLADRLRPQSIQSMLGQEHLLSDQSPLGMAIKAQQAHSMILWGPPGVGKTSLARLLAQAFDCRFIALSAVFSGVKDIRESIEQARLNRDTGAQSLLFIDEI
;
A
#
# COMPACT_ATOMS: atom_id res chain seq x y z
N MET A 1 15.46 -14.49 11.98
CA MET A 1 14.11 -15.10 11.89
C MET A 1 13.10 -14.02 11.64
N GLN A 2 12.17 -14.20 10.70
CA GLN A 2 11.09 -13.23 10.46
C GLN A 2 9.94 -13.45 11.47
N PRO A 3 9.36 -12.40 12.07
CA PRO A 3 8.24 -12.52 13.02
C PRO A 3 7.05 -13.31 12.45
N LEU A 4 6.30 -14.00 13.31
CA LEU A 4 5.12 -14.78 12.86
C LEU A 4 4.07 -13.90 12.17
N ALA A 5 3.83 -12.70 12.70
CA ALA A 5 2.88 -11.75 12.13
C ALA A 5 3.21 -11.39 10.67
N ASP A 6 4.50 -11.27 10.33
CA ASP A 6 4.94 -10.98 8.97
C ASP A 6 4.76 -12.18 8.04
N ARG A 7 4.98 -13.40 8.57
CA ARG A 7 4.79 -14.65 7.82
C ARG A 7 3.31 -14.93 7.51
N LEU A 8 2.40 -14.46 8.37
CA LEU A 8 0.96 -14.66 8.22
C LEU A 8 0.25 -13.55 7.44
N ARG A 9 1.00 -12.57 6.88
CA ARG A 9 0.36 -11.49 6.13
C ARG A 9 -0.35 -12.04 4.88
N PRO A 10 -1.58 -11.59 4.59
CA PRO A 10 -2.32 -11.99 3.41
C PRO A 10 -1.52 -11.68 2.14
N GLN A 11 -1.63 -12.57 1.14
CA GLN A 11 -0.92 -12.50 -0.13
C GLN A 11 -1.81 -12.03 -1.29
N SER A 12 -3.13 -11.92 -1.05
CA SER A 12 -4.08 -11.38 -2.01
C SER A 12 -5.15 -10.56 -1.30
N ILE A 13 -5.77 -9.64 -2.03
CA ILE A 13 -6.88 -8.81 -1.50
C ILE A 13 -8.02 -9.69 -0.99
N GLN A 14 -8.32 -10.81 -1.68
CA GLN A 14 -9.37 -11.74 -1.30
C GLN A 14 -9.09 -12.49 0.01
N SER A 15 -7.81 -12.61 0.40
CA SER A 15 -7.40 -13.24 1.66
C SER A 15 -7.45 -12.29 2.86
N MET A 16 -7.80 -11.02 2.65
CA MET A 16 -7.92 -10.05 3.73
C MET A 16 -9.22 -10.24 4.50
N LEU A 17 -9.10 -10.48 5.81
CA LEU A 17 -10.24 -10.70 6.70
C LEU A 17 -10.72 -9.38 7.33
N GLY A 18 -12.04 -9.19 7.42
CA GLY A 18 -12.67 -8.10 8.16
C GLY A 18 -12.70 -6.75 7.44
N GLN A 19 -12.32 -6.70 6.16
CA GLN A 19 -12.36 -5.49 5.33
C GLN A 19 -13.28 -5.63 4.11
N GLU A 20 -14.27 -6.52 4.19
CA GLU A 20 -15.17 -6.86 3.08
C GLU A 20 -15.96 -5.64 2.60
N HIS A 21 -16.36 -4.75 3.52
CA HIS A 21 -17.05 -3.51 3.21
C HIS A 21 -16.19 -2.54 2.36
N LEU A 22 -14.87 -2.49 2.59
CA LEU A 22 -13.94 -1.70 1.79
C LEU A 22 -13.55 -2.39 0.48
N LEU A 23 -13.54 -3.72 0.44
CA LEU A 23 -13.03 -4.49 -0.70
C LEU A 23 -14.11 -5.11 -1.57
N SER A 24 -15.39 -4.86 -1.26
CA SER A 24 -16.50 -5.33 -2.08
C SER A 24 -16.43 -4.75 -3.49
N ASP A 25 -16.95 -5.50 -4.45
CA ASP A 25 -16.98 -5.12 -5.86
C ASP A 25 -17.69 -3.80 -6.17
N GLN A 26 -18.55 -3.34 -5.25
CA GLN A 26 -19.33 -2.10 -5.35
C GLN A 26 -18.73 -0.96 -4.53
N SER A 27 -17.73 -1.23 -3.69
CA SER A 27 -17.07 -0.17 -2.91
C SER A 27 -16.20 0.69 -3.84
N PRO A 28 -15.95 1.97 -3.48
CA PRO A 28 -15.04 2.82 -4.25
C PRO A 28 -13.66 2.20 -4.46
N LEU A 29 -13.12 1.55 -3.42
CA LEU A 29 -11.81 0.90 -3.49
C LEU A 29 -11.83 -0.38 -4.35
N GLY A 30 -12.89 -1.19 -4.25
CA GLY A 30 -13.07 -2.37 -5.10
C GLY A 30 -13.22 -2.00 -6.58
N MET A 31 -13.96 -0.94 -6.88
CA MET A 31 -14.05 -0.39 -8.24
C MET A 31 -12.70 0.13 -8.74
N ALA A 32 -11.94 0.86 -7.90
CA ALA A 32 -10.60 1.34 -8.25
C ALA A 32 -9.63 0.18 -8.54
N ILE A 33 -9.67 -0.89 -7.74
CA ILE A 33 -8.91 -2.13 -7.96
C ILE A 33 -9.25 -2.74 -9.31
N LYS A 34 -10.55 -2.88 -9.63
CA LYS A 34 -11.01 -3.42 -10.93
C LYS A 34 -10.58 -2.57 -12.11
N ALA A 35 -10.58 -1.25 -11.95
CA ALA A 35 -10.13 -0.31 -12.97
C ALA A 35 -8.59 -0.20 -13.07
N GLN A 36 -7.84 -0.83 -12.15
CA GLN A 36 -6.39 -0.65 -11.98
C GLN A 36 -5.98 0.84 -11.86
N GLN A 37 -6.79 1.64 -11.18
CA GLN A 37 -6.55 3.07 -11.00
C GLN A 37 -6.23 3.39 -9.54
N ALA A 38 -4.94 3.53 -9.25
CA ALA A 38 -4.47 3.94 -7.94
C ALA A 38 -4.80 5.42 -7.68
N HIS A 39 -5.44 5.68 -6.54
CA HIS A 39 -5.72 7.03 -6.05
C HIS A 39 -5.04 7.25 -4.70
N SER A 40 -4.60 8.47 -4.43
CA SER A 40 -4.11 8.85 -3.11
C SER A 40 -5.21 8.70 -2.07
N MET A 41 -4.91 8.07 -0.93
CA MET A 41 -5.87 7.82 0.14
C MET A 41 -5.20 7.77 1.51
N ILE A 42 -6.00 7.90 2.57
CA ILE A 42 -5.59 7.71 3.95
C ILE A 42 -6.27 6.45 4.47
N LEU A 43 -5.48 5.50 4.99
CA LEU A 43 -6.00 4.32 5.67
C LEU A 43 -6.08 4.62 7.18
N TRP A 44 -7.29 4.68 7.73
CA TRP A 44 -7.52 4.99 9.14
C TRP A 44 -8.10 3.81 9.91
N GLY A 45 -7.63 3.60 11.14
CA GLY A 45 -8.12 2.55 12.03
C GLY A 45 -7.10 2.17 13.12
N PRO A 46 -7.51 1.37 14.13
CA PRO A 46 -6.65 0.99 15.25
C PRO A 46 -5.41 0.18 14.82
N PRO A 47 -4.40 0.02 15.69
CA PRO A 47 -3.23 -0.82 15.38
C PRO A 47 -3.67 -2.27 15.13
N GLY A 48 -3.02 -2.94 14.17
CA GLY A 48 -3.30 -4.35 13.86
C GLY A 48 -4.46 -4.64 12.91
N VAL A 49 -5.22 -3.64 12.44
CA VAL A 49 -6.34 -3.85 11.48
C VAL A 49 -5.92 -4.12 10.03
N GLY A 50 -4.62 -4.27 9.78
CA GLY A 50 -4.08 -4.63 8.46
C GLY A 50 -3.83 -3.48 7.50
N LYS A 51 -3.70 -2.22 7.95
CA LYS A 51 -3.41 -1.05 7.10
C LYS A 51 -2.17 -1.24 6.21
N THR A 52 -1.04 -1.59 6.81
CA THR A 52 0.23 -1.83 6.10
C THR A 52 0.13 -3.04 5.16
N SER A 53 -0.65 -4.06 5.53
CA SER A 53 -0.91 -5.22 4.65
C SER A 53 -1.78 -4.82 3.46
N LEU A 54 -2.84 -4.04 3.68
CA LEU A 54 -3.72 -3.53 2.62
C LEU A 54 -2.94 -2.67 1.63
N ALA A 55 -2.11 -1.74 2.09
CA ALA A 55 -1.30 -0.89 1.20
C ALA A 55 -0.38 -1.72 0.29
N ARG A 56 0.23 -2.78 0.82
CA ARG A 56 1.07 -3.71 0.04
C ARG A 56 0.26 -4.48 -0.99
N LEU A 57 -0.90 -4.98 -0.61
CA LEU A 57 -1.80 -5.71 -1.51
C LEU A 57 -2.38 -4.81 -2.60
N LEU A 58 -2.69 -3.55 -2.28
CA LEU A 58 -3.13 -2.56 -3.25
C LEU A 58 -2.03 -2.27 -4.28
N ALA A 59 -0.77 -2.13 -3.85
CA ALA A 59 0.33 -1.96 -4.79
C ALA A 59 0.45 -3.13 -5.77
N GLN A 60 0.27 -4.37 -5.29
CA GLN A 60 0.22 -5.54 -6.17
C GLN A 60 -0.98 -5.51 -7.12
N ALA A 61 -2.17 -5.16 -6.62
CA ALA A 61 -3.39 -5.11 -7.42
C ALA A 61 -3.37 -4.02 -8.50
N PHE A 62 -2.69 -2.90 -8.22
CA PHE A 62 -2.50 -1.79 -9.16
C PHE A 62 -1.25 -1.95 -10.04
N ASP A 63 -0.49 -3.04 -9.92
CA ASP A 63 0.80 -3.25 -10.61
C ASP A 63 1.81 -2.10 -10.39
N CYS A 64 1.92 -1.65 -9.14
CA CYS A 64 2.79 -0.58 -8.70
C CYS A 64 3.98 -1.10 -7.89
N ARG A 65 5.15 -0.49 -8.08
CA ARG A 65 6.31 -0.62 -7.18
C ARG A 65 5.95 -0.06 -5.80
N PHE A 66 6.03 -0.89 -4.75
CA PHE A 66 5.73 -0.46 -3.39
C PHE A 66 6.95 0.17 -2.72
N ILE A 67 6.81 1.41 -2.24
CA ILE A 67 7.82 2.13 -1.46
C ILE A 67 7.19 2.44 -0.10
N ALA A 68 7.83 2.05 1.01
CA ALA A 68 7.31 2.29 2.35
C ALA A 68 8.26 3.18 3.17
N LEU A 69 7.69 4.17 3.85
CA LEU A 69 8.36 5.04 4.82
C LEU A 69 7.58 5.01 6.14
N SER A 70 8.25 5.28 7.27
CA SER A 70 7.58 5.57 8.55
C SER A 70 7.75 7.05 8.84
N ALA A 71 6.66 7.76 9.11
CA ALA A 71 6.69 9.17 9.43
C ALA A 71 7.50 9.48 10.71
N VAL A 72 7.64 8.50 11.62
CA VAL A 72 8.41 8.63 12.86
C VAL A 72 9.91 8.55 12.62
N PHE A 73 10.34 7.69 11.70
CA PHE A 73 11.77 7.43 11.44
C PHE A 73 12.32 8.17 10.21
N SER A 74 11.45 8.64 9.31
CA SER A 74 11.86 9.26 8.05
C SER A 74 11.95 10.78 8.16
N GLY A 75 13.08 11.34 7.70
CA GLY A 75 13.27 12.76 7.53
C GLY A 75 12.98 13.24 6.10
N VAL A 76 13.19 14.54 5.86
CA VAL A 76 13.02 15.16 4.54
C VAL A 76 13.91 14.51 3.47
N LYS A 77 15.08 14.00 3.87
CA LYS A 77 16.00 13.29 2.98
C LYS A 77 15.38 12.00 2.45
N ASP A 78 14.83 11.16 3.33
CA ASP A 78 14.24 9.87 2.95
C ASP A 78 13.03 10.06 2.03
N ILE A 79 12.21 11.10 2.29
CA ILE A 79 11.09 11.48 1.43
C ILE A 79 11.61 11.85 0.04
N ARG A 80 12.64 12.70 -0.07
CA ARG A 80 13.22 13.08 -1.37
C ARG A 80 13.76 11.88 -2.12
N GLU A 81 14.49 11.00 -1.44
CA GLU A 81 15.01 9.77 -2.05
C GLU A 81 13.89 8.87 -2.57
N SER A 82 12.80 8.72 -1.82
CA SER A 82 11.63 7.95 -2.27
C SER A 82 10.96 8.53 -3.52
N ILE A 83 10.90 9.86 -3.62
CA ILE A 83 10.35 10.56 -4.78
C ILE A 83 11.25 10.36 -6.00
N GLU A 84 12.56 10.46 -5.84
CA GLU A 84 13.51 10.22 -6.93
C GLU A 84 13.45 8.75 -7.41
N GLN A 85 13.34 7.78 -6.50
CA GLN A 85 13.11 6.39 -6.87
C GLN A 85 11.81 6.21 -7.67
N ALA A 86 10.73 6.88 -7.26
CA ALA A 86 9.47 6.84 -8.00
C ALA A 86 9.57 7.49 -9.40
N ARG A 87 10.38 8.56 -9.56
CA ARG A 87 10.67 9.16 -10.87
C ARG A 87 11.42 8.19 -11.77
N LEU A 88 12.48 7.55 -11.26
CA LEU A 88 13.24 6.56 -12.03
C LEU A 88 12.36 5.38 -12.47
N ASN A 89 11.48 4.88 -11.59
CA ASN A 89 10.52 3.84 -11.94
C ASN A 89 9.61 4.31 -13.09
N ARG A 90 9.09 5.54 -13.01
CA ARG A 90 8.23 6.12 -14.05
C ARG A 90 8.94 6.21 -15.40
N ASP A 91 10.22 6.57 -15.42
CA ASP A 91 11.01 6.65 -16.66
C ASP A 91 11.18 5.27 -17.33
N THR A 92 11.13 4.19 -16.54
CA THR A 92 11.10 2.80 -17.03
C THR A 92 9.69 2.27 -17.34
N GLY A 93 8.67 3.12 -17.23
CA GLY A 93 7.26 2.75 -17.45
C GLY A 93 6.55 2.12 -16.25
N ALA A 94 7.23 2.00 -15.10
CA ALA A 94 6.64 1.41 -13.89
C ALA A 94 6.00 2.48 -12.99
N GLN A 95 4.79 2.22 -12.50
CA GLN A 95 4.15 3.07 -11.49
C GLN A 95 4.69 2.76 -10.09
N SER A 96 4.56 3.70 -9.16
CA SER A 96 5.00 3.53 -7.77
C SER A 96 3.90 3.96 -6.80
N LEU A 97 3.72 3.18 -5.73
CA LEU A 97 2.86 3.49 -4.60
C LEU A 97 3.74 3.78 -3.39
N LEU A 98 3.75 5.05 -2.96
CA LEU A 98 4.41 5.48 -1.74
C LEU A 98 3.44 5.34 -0.56
N PHE A 99 3.79 4.48 0.38
CA PHE A 99 3.08 4.29 1.63
C PHE A 99 3.86 4.95 2.77
N ILE A 100 3.17 5.76 3.57
CA ILE A 100 3.73 6.40 4.76
C ILE A 100 2.96 5.85 5.96
N ASP A 101 3.63 5.05 6.78
CA ASP A 101 3.07 4.53 8.03
C ASP A 101 3.22 5.57 9.16
N GLU A 102 2.36 5.47 10.18
CA GLU A 102 2.41 6.29 11.40
C GLU A 102 2.26 7.82 11.19
N ILE A 103 1.41 8.22 10.24
CA ILE A 103 0.87 9.60 10.13
C ILE A 103 -0.07 9.91 11.30
#